data_AF-A0AAE8M485-F1
#
_entry.id   AF-A0AAE8M485-F1
#
_cell.length_a   1.000
_cell.length_b   1.000
_cell.length_c   1.000
_cell.angle_alpha   90.00
_cell.angle_beta   90.00
_cell.angle_gamma   90.00
#
_symmetry.space_group_name_H-M   'P 1'
#
loop_
_entity.id
_entity.type
_entity.pdbx_description
1 polymer ?
#
loop_
_entity_poly.entity_id
_entity_poly.type
_entity_poly.pdbx_seq_one_letter_code
_entity_poly.pdbx_strand_id
1 'polypeptide(L)'
;MTLLYNFLFFHLFTFAFAFTHPGLLVSQTDIDRIKTKLAAKKEPWTASWNKLTSIPFSSVDYKNNAVRDINRSQNGEALWHDAAAAFNLALRWKISGDDQYADTASNILVAWADKLEVLSGGDEAYLTAGLQGYELANAAELLRDYKPFVQKGFSNVVGMLNEVFLPMNLDFLNQVLGSQHNVKHFFANWEQGNIASALAIAVLTDNQTTWDFTIDYFKNGVGNGAINNAITNIVQEPGTKALLGQGQESGRDQGHSALNFQLLGAIGQQAWNQGEDLFAYNNSRILLGAEYFARYNLGNDVPFEPYTNGIVSFDVISEASRGAIRPAWELLHSHYVRIKGLKAPWTTAYLNHSLEFFGGFEGGAGSWGEGSGHYDGLGWGSLLHHLDESDVPAGNPSGSSSSAVAKTSNSVAAETQPVSEGVSTFRAVQTTTKITGNHDKITRTKSTQTDAASLTVSSSPTTTATHRTVHKAGKGCRARRL
;
A
#
# COMPACT_ATOMS: atom_id res chain seq x y z
N MET A 1 22.58 60.86 -26.93
CA MET A 1 22.07 60.35 -25.64
C MET A 1 20.99 59.35 -25.97
N THR A 2 21.35 58.07 -26.06
CA THR A 2 20.40 56.98 -26.33
C THR A 2 20.86 55.79 -25.52
N LEU A 3 20.21 55.53 -24.38
CA LEU A 3 20.46 54.36 -23.55
C LEU A 3 19.68 53.17 -24.14
N LEU A 4 20.40 52.10 -24.47
CA LEU A 4 19.81 50.76 -24.69
C LEU A 4 19.80 50.01 -23.36
N TYR A 5 18.62 49.62 -22.90
CA TYR A 5 18.44 48.68 -21.80
C TYR A 5 18.53 47.25 -22.35
N ASN A 6 19.54 46.50 -21.93
CA ASN A 6 19.60 45.05 -22.13
C ASN A 6 18.80 44.37 -21.01
N PHE A 7 17.67 43.76 -21.35
CA PHE A 7 16.96 42.83 -20.47
C PHE A 7 17.67 41.47 -20.51
N LEU A 8 18.26 41.08 -19.38
CA LEU A 8 18.80 39.73 -19.19
C LEU A 8 17.62 38.79 -18.88
N PHE A 9 17.18 38.01 -19.87
CA PHE A 9 16.23 36.91 -19.64
C PHE A 9 16.95 35.76 -18.92
N PHE A 10 16.81 35.68 -17.60
CA PHE A 10 17.10 34.46 -16.86
C PHE A 10 16.10 33.38 -17.30
N HIS A 11 16.54 32.48 -18.18
CA HIS A 11 15.83 31.23 -18.42
C HIS A 11 16.04 30.36 -17.17
N LEU A 12 15.04 30.33 -16.30
CA LEU A 12 14.88 29.24 -15.34
C LEU A 12 14.69 27.96 -16.15
N PHE A 13 15.76 27.21 -16.36
CA PHE A 13 15.67 25.83 -16.80
C PHE A 13 15.01 25.06 -15.66
N THR A 14 13.72 24.78 -15.78
CA THR A 14 13.07 23.74 -14.99
C THR A 14 13.77 22.44 -15.37
N PHE A 15 14.63 21.93 -14.50
CA PHE A 15 15.12 20.56 -14.64
C PHE A 15 13.91 19.65 -14.44
N ALA A 16 13.31 19.20 -15.55
CA ALA A 16 12.36 18.11 -15.50
C ALA A 16 13.10 16.88 -14.98
N PHE A 17 12.66 16.36 -13.83
CA PHE A 17 13.15 15.08 -13.34
C PHE A 17 12.69 14.01 -14.34
N ALA A 18 13.62 13.21 -14.87
CA ALA A 18 13.25 12.07 -15.70
C ALA A 18 13.00 10.87 -14.78
N PHE A 19 11.83 10.25 -14.89
CA PHE A 19 11.53 9.05 -14.13
C PHE A 19 12.47 7.91 -14.51
N THR A 20 12.84 7.11 -13.50
CA THR A 20 13.66 5.92 -13.66
C THR A 20 12.77 4.72 -13.96
N HIS A 21 13.15 3.92 -14.95
CA HIS A 21 12.43 2.73 -15.40
C HIS A 21 13.36 1.52 -15.62
N PRO A 22 13.03 0.32 -15.10
CA PRO A 22 11.99 0.08 -14.10
C PRO A 22 12.36 0.76 -12.78
N GLY A 23 11.41 1.48 -12.16
CA GLY A 23 11.68 2.26 -10.94
C GLY A 23 10.51 2.36 -9.96
N LEU A 24 9.56 1.43 -10.03
CA LEU A 24 8.53 1.27 -9.01
C LEU A 24 9.04 0.37 -7.86
N LEU A 25 8.38 -0.74 -7.55
CA LEU A 25 8.84 -1.65 -6.48
C LEU A 25 10.10 -2.44 -6.86
N VAL A 26 10.38 -2.58 -8.15
CA VAL A 26 11.51 -3.36 -8.67
C VAL A 26 12.38 -2.47 -9.53
N SER A 27 13.66 -2.36 -9.18
CA SER A 27 14.67 -1.66 -9.97
C SER A 27 15.48 -2.62 -10.85
N GLN A 28 16.23 -2.09 -11.83
CA GLN A 28 17.18 -2.90 -12.60
C GLN A 28 18.26 -3.53 -11.69
N THR A 29 18.72 -2.80 -10.68
CA THR A 29 19.69 -3.31 -9.68
C THR A 29 19.14 -4.51 -8.92
N ASP A 30 17.85 -4.52 -8.60
CA ASP A 30 17.20 -5.66 -7.93
C ASP A 30 17.18 -6.90 -8.84
N ILE A 31 16.82 -6.72 -10.11
CA ILE A 31 16.81 -7.79 -11.11
C ILE A 31 18.21 -8.40 -11.28
N ASP A 32 19.24 -7.56 -11.39
CA ASP A 32 20.63 -8.01 -11.56
C ASP A 32 21.15 -8.74 -10.31
N ARG A 33 20.79 -8.25 -9.11
CA ARG A 33 21.07 -8.93 -7.85
C ARG A 33 20.42 -10.31 -7.81
N ILE A 34 19.13 -10.39 -8.09
CA ILE A 34 18.38 -11.66 -8.08
C ILE A 34 19.01 -12.67 -9.02
N LYS A 35 19.30 -12.29 -10.27
CA LYS A 35 19.95 -13.15 -11.25
C LYS A 35 21.30 -13.69 -10.74
N THR A 36 22.11 -12.81 -10.14
CA THR A 36 23.41 -13.18 -9.56
C THR A 36 23.24 -14.18 -8.41
N LYS A 37 22.30 -13.93 -7.49
CA LYS A 37 22.05 -14.79 -6.33
C LYS A 37 21.47 -16.15 -6.72
N LEU A 38 20.58 -16.19 -7.71
CA LEU A 38 20.02 -17.43 -8.26
C LEU A 38 21.08 -18.27 -8.99
N ALA A 39 21.94 -17.64 -9.80
CA ALA A 39 23.06 -18.33 -10.45
C ALA A 39 24.01 -18.96 -9.42
N ALA A 40 24.20 -18.29 -8.27
CA ALA A 40 25.00 -18.77 -7.15
C ALA A 40 24.22 -19.69 -6.17
N LYS A 41 22.93 -19.98 -6.42
CA LYS A 41 22.03 -20.76 -5.56
C LYS A 41 22.03 -20.28 -4.10
N LYS A 42 22.00 -18.96 -3.90
CA LYS A 42 21.97 -18.35 -2.57
C LYS A 42 20.55 -18.35 -2.00
N GLU A 43 20.46 -18.60 -0.71
CA GLU A 43 19.25 -18.40 0.08
C GLU A 43 19.23 -17.00 0.68
N PRO A 44 18.05 -16.36 0.86
CA PRO A 44 16.71 -16.91 0.64
C PRO A 44 16.15 -16.76 -0.79
N TRP A 45 16.91 -16.14 -1.71
CA TRP A 45 16.46 -15.92 -3.10
C TRP A 45 16.03 -17.20 -3.81
N THR A 46 16.76 -18.29 -3.63
CA THR A 46 16.46 -19.57 -4.26
C THR A 46 15.14 -20.15 -3.76
N ALA A 47 14.90 -20.20 -2.45
CA ALA A 47 13.62 -20.62 -1.88
C ALA A 47 12.45 -19.76 -2.36
N SER A 48 12.60 -18.44 -2.33
CA SER A 48 11.55 -17.53 -2.78
C SER A 48 11.25 -17.66 -4.29
N TRP A 49 12.28 -17.84 -5.12
CA TRP A 49 12.10 -18.09 -6.56
C TRP A 49 11.43 -19.43 -6.85
N ASN A 50 11.80 -20.49 -6.12
CA ASN A 50 11.15 -21.78 -6.22
C ASN A 50 9.66 -21.67 -5.84
N LYS A 51 9.32 -20.87 -4.82
CA LYS A 51 7.93 -20.61 -4.48
C LYS A 51 7.21 -19.86 -5.60
N LEU A 52 7.75 -18.76 -6.11
CA LEU A 52 7.20 -18.00 -7.23
C LEU A 52 6.91 -18.91 -8.42
N THR A 53 7.86 -19.74 -8.83
CA THR A 53 7.70 -20.59 -10.01
C THR A 53 6.76 -21.80 -9.81
N SER A 54 6.37 -22.11 -8.56
CA SER A 54 5.51 -23.25 -8.22
C SER A 54 4.01 -22.94 -8.16
N ILE A 55 3.62 -21.66 -8.07
CA ILE A 55 2.22 -21.28 -7.82
C ILE A 55 1.40 -21.12 -9.13
N PRO A 56 0.09 -21.42 -9.12
CA PRO A 56 -0.77 -21.28 -10.30
C PRO A 56 -0.78 -19.87 -10.89
N PHE A 57 -0.71 -18.84 -10.04
CA PHE A 57 -0.65 -17.43 -10.42
C PHE A 57 0.62 -17.05 -11.20
N SER A 58 1.60 -17.95 -11.28
CA SER A 58 2.83 -17.75 -12.04
C SER A 58 2.92 -18.64 -13.28
N SER A 59 1.86 -19.35 -13.64
CA SER A 59 1.86 -20.27 -14.78
C SER A 59 1.58 -19.56 -16.09
N VAL A 60 2.27 -19.97 -17.17
CA VAL A 60 1.96 -19.51 -18.55
C VAL A 60 0.55 -19.90 -19.01
N ASP A 61 -0.03 -20.93 -18.38
CA ASP A 61 -1.39 -21.40 -18.67
C ASP A 61 -2.47 -20.58 -17.97
N TYR A 62 -2.11 -19.66 -17.07
CA TYR A 62 -3.05 -18.81 -16.36
C TYR A 62 -3.98 -18.07 -17.33
N LYS A 63 -5.26 -17.97 -16.97
CA LYS A 63 -6.29 -17.28 -17.75
C LYS A 63 -6.85 -16.13 -16.95
N ASN A 64 -6.90 -14.95 -17.59
CA ASN A 64 -7.47 -13.76 -16.97
C ASN A 64 -8.97 -13.94 -16.69
N ASN A 65 -9.44 -13.20 -15.71
CA ASN A 65 -10.81 -13.12 -15.23
C ASN A 65 -11.41 -11.75 -15.53
N ALA A 66 -10.89 -11.05 -16.55
CA ALA A 66 -11.27 -9.67 -16.85
C ALA A 66 -12.78 -9.52 -17.13
N VAL A 67 -13.39 -8.58 -16.42
CA VAL A 67 -14.81 -8.23 -16.47
C VAL A 67 -15.00 -6.72 -16.54
N ARG A 68 -16.20 -6.30 -16.92
CA ARG A 68 -16.52 -4.88 -17.11
C ARG A 68 -16.61 -4.06 -15.82
N ASP A 69 -17.15 -4.67 -14.78
CA ASP A 69 -17.44 -4.00 -13.50
C ASP A 69 -16.85 -4.83 -12.36
N ILE A 70 -16.10 -4.15 -11.49
CA ILE A 70 -15.58 -4.72 -10.26
C ILE A 70 -16.24 -4.05 -9.06
N ASN A 71 -16.95 -4.86 -8.30
CA ASN A 71 -17.37 -4.57 -6.93
C ASN A 71 -16.53 -5.42 -5.97
N ARG A 72 -15.75 -4.76 -5.11
CA ARG A 72 -14.80 -5.41 -4.19
C ARG A 72 -15.41 -6.57 -3.40
N SER A 73 -16.66 -6.42 -2.96
CA SER A 73 -17.36 -7.40 -2.11
C SER A 73 -18.04 -8.53 -2.87
N GLN A 74 -18.25 -8.39 -4.19
CA GLN A 74 -19.03 -9.34 -4.98
C GLN A 74 -18.18 -10.16 -5.95
N ASN A 75 -17.18 -9.53 -6.56
CA ASN A 75 -16.34 -10.16 -7.59
C ASN A 75 -14.91 -9.59 -7.62
N GLY A 76 -14.46 -8.96 -6.54
CA GLY A 76 -13.13 -8.33 -6.47
C GLY A 76 -11.99 -9.33 -6.68
N GLU A 77 -12.23 -10.62 -6.39
CA GLU A 77 -11.27 -11.70 -6.59
C GLU A 77 -10.84 -11.91 -8.02
N ALA A 78 -11.68 -11.54 -8.98
CA ALA A 78 -11.27 -11.52 -10.37
C ALA A 78 -10.06 -10.59 -10.58
N LEU A 79 -10.09 -9.39 -9.99
CA LEU A 79 -9.07 -8.37 -10.21
C LEU A 79 -7.80 -8.63 -9.39
N TRP A 80 -7.92 -8.92 -8.08
CA TRP A 80 -6.72 -9.05 -7.24
C TRP A 80 -5.92 -10.34 -7.54
N HIS A 81 -6.58 -11.42 -8.00
CA HIS A 81 -5.87 -12.61 -8.51
C HIS A 81 -5.11 -12.31 -9.79
N ASP A 82 -5.74 -11.57 -10.71
CA ASP A 82 -5.13 -11.23 -11.99
C ASP A 82 -4.00 -10.20 -11.86
N ALA A 83 -4.13 -9.23 -10.95
CA ALA A 83 -3.06 -8.27 -10.64
C ALA A 83 -1.82 -8.99 -10.07
N ALA A 84 -2.04 -9.92 -9.13
CA ALA A 84 -0.99 -10.78 -8.61
C ALA A 84 -0.36 -11.65 -9.71
N ALA A 85 -1.17 -12.27 -10.56
CA ALA A 85 -0.67 -13.12 -11.64
C ALA A 85 0.15 -12.32 -12.66
N ALA A 86 -0.34 -11.14 -13.07
CA ALA A 86 0.37 -10.26 -13.99
C ALA A 86 1.74 -9.83 -13.43
N PHE A 87 1.80 -9.41 -12.16
CA PHE A 87 3.07 -9.04 -11.52
C PHE A 87 4.02 -10.22 -11.42
N ASN A 88 3.53 -11.38 -10.96
CA ASN A 88 4.33 -12.60 -10.80
C ASN A 88 4.93 -13.06 -12.13
N LEU A 89 4.13 -13.09 -13.20
CA LEU A 89 4.56 -13.46 -14.55
C LEU A 89 5.54 -12.43 -15.14
N ALA A 90 5.29 -11.14 -14.98
CA ALA A 90 6.23 -10.09 -15.43
C ALA A 90 7.59 -10.19 -14.69
N LEU A 91 7.56 -10.50 -13.39
CA LEU A 91 8.77 -10.73 -12.60
C LEU A 91 9.53 -11.98 -13.08
N ARG A 92 8.81 -13.07 -13.40
CA ARG A 92 9.41 -14.25 -14.01
C ARG A 92 10.11 -13.91 -15.31
N TRP A 93 9.46 -13.15 -16.20
CA TRP A 93 10.07 -12.70 -17.45
C TRP A 93 11.36 -11.91 -17.21
N LYS A 94 11.33 -10.89 -16.35
CA LYS A 94 12.51 -10.07 -16.07
C LYS A 94 13.70 -10.87 -15.55
N ILE A 95 13.44 -11.90 -14.76
CA ILE A 95 14.48 -12.75 -14.16
C ILE A 95 14.94 -13.85 -15.13
N SER A 96 14.05 -14.54 -15.82
CA SER A 96 14.39 -15.69 -16.69
C SER A 96 14.74 -15.32 -18.13
N GLY A 97 14.18 -14.21 -18.64
CA GLY A 97 14.23 -13.83 -20.05
C GLY A 97 13.32 -14.66 -20.98
N ASP A 98 12.38 -15.44 -20.42
CA ASP A 98 11.45 -16.27 -21.21
C ASP A 98 10.18 -15.48 -21.54
N ASP A 99 10.03 -15.13 -22.82
CA ASP A 99 8.97 -14.28 -23.35
C ASP A 99 7.56 -14.89 -23.16
N GLN A 100 7.42 -16.20 -22.93
CA GLN A 100 6.10 -16.78 -22.64
C GLN A 100 5.47 -16.18 -21.37
N TYR A 101 6.28 -15.81 -20.38
CA TYR A 101 5.78 -15.16 -19.17
C TYR A 101 5.35 -13.71 -19.44
N ALA A 102 6.10 -12.98 -20.29
CA ALA A 102 5.71 -11.63 -20.70
C ALA A 102 4.44 -11.63 -21.54
N ASP A 103 4.28 -12.60 -22.43
CA ASP A 103 3.06 -12.79 -23.22
C ASP A 103 1.85 -13.00 -22.32
N THR A 104 1.93 -13.92 -21.35
CA THR A 104 0.80 -14.18 -20.43
C THR A 104 0.52 -12.98 -19.53
N ALA A 105 1.55 -12.32 -18.98
CA ALA A 105 1.37 -11.09 -18.18
C ALA A 105 0.71 -9.96 -18.98
N SER A 106 1.21 -9.71 -20.19
CA SER A 106 0.66 -8.74 -21.14
C SER A 106 -0.80 -9.05 -21.47
N ASN A 107 -1.13 -10.32 -21.73
CA ASN A 107 -2.50 -10.74 -22.04
C ASN A 107 -3.47 -10.50 -20.88
N ILE A 108 -3.02 -10.64 -19.63
CA ILE A 108 -3.85 -10.30 -18.46
C ILE A 108 -4.11 -8.79 -18.42
N LEU A 109 -3.05 -7.98 -18.48
CA LEU A 109 -3.17 -6.51 -18.38
C LEU A 109 -4.03 -5.93 -19.52
N VAL A 110 -3.81 -6.38 -20.76
CA VAL A 110 -4.59 -5.93 -21.92
C VAL A 110 -6.05 -6.38 -21.81
N ALA A 111 -6.33 -7.59 -21.32
CA ALA A 111 -7.71 -8.04 -21.16
C ALA A 111 -8.50 -7.19 -20.15
N TRP A 112 -7.86 -6.71 -19.08
CA TRP A 112 -8.46 -5.74 -18.17
C TRP A 112 -8.62 -4.38 -18.82
N ALA A 113 -7.59 -3.89 -19.52
CA ALA A 113 -7.65 -2.61 -20.22
C ALA A 113 -8.77 -2.54 -21.27
N ASP A 114 -9.05 -3.65 -21.95
CA ASP A 114 -10.08 -3.73 -22.98
C ASP A 114 -11.51 -3.89 -22.42
N LYS A 115 -11.66 -4.30 -21.16
CA LYS A 115 -12.97 -4.64 -20.57
C LYS A 115 -13.39 -3.75 -19.41
N LEU A 116 -12.49 -3.42 -18.51
CA LEU A 116 -12.82 -2.73 -17.26
C LEU A 116 -13.27 -1.31 -17.55
N GLU A 117 -14.49 -0.99 -17.14
CA GLU A 117 -15.06 0.34 -17.32
C GLU A 117 -15.43 0.98 -15.97
N VAL A 118 -15.70 0.17 -14.94
CA VAL A 118 -16.25 0.67 -13.67
C VAL A 118 -15.67 -0.09 -12.48
N LEU A 119 -15.27 0.66 -11.46
CA LEU A 119 -15.14 0.18 -10.09
C LEU A 119 -16.39 0.62 -9.32
N SER A 120 -17.26 -0.33 -8.95
CA SER A 120 -18.52 -0.09 -8.27
C SER A 120 -18.48 -0.52 -6.81
N GLY A 121 -19.59 -0.32 -6.09
CA GLY A 121 -19.71 -0.70 -4.67
C GLY A 121 -19.56 0.44 -3.66
N GLY A 122 -19.71 1.70 -4.10
CA GLY A 122 -19.64 2.87 -3.22
C GLY A 122 -18.20 3.16 -2.81
N ASP A 123 -17.98 3.49 -1.53
CA ASP A 123 -16.66 3.89 -1.04
C ASP A 123 -15.61 2.78 -1.23
N GLU A 124 -15.97 1.50 -1.08
CA GLU A 124 -15.07 0.34 -1.29
C GLU A 124 -14.42 0.31 -2.69
N ALA A 125 -15.03 0.97 -3.68
CA ALA A 125 -14.44 1.12 -5.00
C ALA A 125 -13.11 1.90 -4.97
N TYR A 126 -12.96 2.87 -4.06
CA TYR A 126 -11.72 3.63 -3.86
C TYR A 126 -10.62 2.83 -3.15
N LEU A 127 -11.01 1.85 -2.34
CA LEU A 127 -10.05 0.90 -1.77
C LEU A 127 -9.52 -0.03 -2.87
N THR A 128 -10.39 -0.53 -3.75
CA THR A 128 -9.97 -1.30 -4.94
C THR A 128 -9.11 -0.46 -5.88
N ALA A 129 -9.49 0.79 -6.14
CA ALA A 129 -8.71 1.69 -6.99
C ALA A 129 -7.31 1.92 -6.42
N GLY A 130 -7.19 2.11 -5.10
CA GLY A 130 -5.91 2.26 -4.43
C GLY A 130 -5.06 0.99 -4.46
N LEU A 131 -5.63 -0.14 -4.06
CA LEU A 131 -4.87 -1.38 -3.89
C LEU A 131 -4.52 -2.03 -5.23
N GLN A 132 -5.49 -2.30 -6.11
CA GLN A 132 -5.19 -2.97 -7.38
C GLN A 132 -4.57 -2.01 -8.42
N GLY A 133 -4.77 -0.69 -8.30
CA GLY A 133 -4.17 0.29 -9.20
C GLY A 133 -2.64 0.29 -9.18
N TYR A 134 -2.03 0.28 -7.99
CA TYR A 134 -0.57 0.24 -7.90
C TYR A 134 0.01 -1.12 -8.32
N GLU A 135 -0.71 -2.21 -8.05
CA GLU A 135 -0.29 -3.58 -8.44
C GLU A 135 -0.24 -3.72 -9.96
N LEU A 136 -1.29 -3.28 -10.66
CA LEU A 136 -1.35 -3.29 -12.12
C LEU A 136 -0.29 -2.38 -12.75
N ALA A 137 -0.06 -1.19 -12.19
CA ALA A 137 0.99 -0.29 -12.64
C ALA A 137 2.39 -0.92 -12.45
N ASN A 138 2.65 -1.58 -11.32
CA ASN A 138 3.91 -2.31 -11.10
C ASN A 138 4.10 -3.47 -12.09
N ALA A 139 3.05 -4.22 -12.40
CA ALA A 139 3.11 -5.28 -13.41
C ALA A 139 3.38 -4.73 -14.82
N ALA A 140 2.72 -3.63 -15.20
CA ALA A 140 2.94 -2.98 -16.49
C ALA A 140 4.34 -2.37 -16.62
N GLU A 141 4.88 -1.80 -15.54
CA GLU A 141 6.22 -1.25 -15.47
C GLU A 141 7.30 -2.31 -15.72
N LEU A 142 7.11 -3.50 -15.13
CA LEU A 142 7.99 -4.65 -15.38
C LEU A 142 7.95 -5.12 -16.84
N LEU A 143 6.98 -4.70 -17.66
CA LEU A 143 6.88 -5.04 -19.09
C LEU A 143 7.25 -3.87 -20.02
N ARG A 144 7.72 -2.73 -19.50
CA ARG A 144 7.95 -1.50 -20.29
C ARG A 144 8.93 -1.66 -21.47
N ASP A 145 9.82 -2.63 -21.41
CA ASP A 145 10.78 -2.97 -22.46
C ASP A 145 10.42 -4.24 -23.25
N TYR A 146 9.26 -4.85 -22.98
CA TYR A 146 8.74 -5.97 -23.77
C TYR A 146 8.08 -5.45 -25.05
N LYS A 147 8.80 -5.50 -26.17
CA LYS A 147 8.37 -4.91 -27.45
C LYS A 147 6.92 -5.26 -27.87
N PRO A 148 6.46 -6.51 -27.80
CA PRO A 148 5.08 -6.83 -28.19
C PRO A 148 4.02 -6.12 -27.35
N PHE A 149 4.23 -6.02 -26.03
CA PHE A 149 3.32 -5.31 -25.13
C PHE A 149 3.35 -3.80 -25.39
N VAL A 150 4.55 -3.21 -25.50
CA VAL A 150 4.71 -1.77 -25.78
C VAL A 150 3.98 -1.35 -27.05
N GLN A 151 4.05 -2.16 -28.10
CA GLN A 151 3.45 -1.83 -29.40
C GLN A 151 1.93 -1.99 -29.46
N LYS A 152 1.35 -2.88 -28.65
CA LYS A 152 -0.06 -3.32 -28.83
C LYS A 152 -0.94 -3.15 -27.61
N GLY A 153 -0.37 -3.09 -26.41
CA GLY A 153 -1.11 -3.16 -25.16
C GLY A 153 -0.84 -2.03 -24.19
N PHE A 154 0.40 -1.50 -24.17
CA PHE A 154 0.83 -0.54 -23.15
C PHE A 154 -0.05 0.73 -23.13
N SER A 155 -0.41 1.28 -24.30
CA SER A 155 -1.29 2.44 -24.37
C SER A 155 -2.69 2.19 -23.81
N ASN A 156 -3.25 0.99 -24.00
CA ASN A 156 -4.58 0.64 -23.47
C ASN A 156 -4.51 0.52 -21.95
N VAL A 157 -3.47 -0.12 -21.42
CA VAL A 157 -3.27 -0.25 -19.97
C VAL A 157 -3.07 1.10 -19.31
N VAL A 158 -2.26 1.98 -19.92
CA VAL A 158 -2.12 3.37 -19.47
C VAL A 158 -3.46 4.12 -19.53
N GLY A 159 -4.25 3.91 -20.59
CA GLY A 159 -5.61 4.46 -20.71
C GLY A 159 -6.50 4.03 -19.55
N MET A 160 -6.62 2.73 -19.29
CA MET A 160 -7.39 2.19 -18.16
C MET A 160 -6.94 2.79 -16.82
N LEU A 161 -5.63 2.85 -16.55
CA LEU A 161 -5.11 3.43 -15.31
C LEU A 161 -5.44 4.92 -15.17
N ASN A 162 -5.34 5.70 -16.26
CA ASN A 162 -5.62 7.13 -16.25
C ASN A 162 -7.11 7.48 -16.27
N GLU A 163 -7.97 6.60 -16.79
CA GLU A 163 -9.40 6.86 -16.97
C GLU A 163 -10.26 6.25 -15.86
N VAL A 164 -9.85 5.11 -15.28
CA VAL A 164 -10.61 4.40 -14.26
C VAL A 164 -10.00 4.58 -12.86
N PHE A 165 -8.69 4.39 -12.71
CA PHE A 165 -8.05 4.32 -11.40
C PHE A 165 -7.61 5.70 -10.88
N LEU A 166 -6.80 6.42 -11.68
CA LEU A 166 -6.20 7.68 -11.25
C LEU A 166 -7.23 8.75 -10.86
N PRO A 167 -8.34 8.96 -11.59
CA PRO A 167 -9.34 9.96 -11.20
C PRO A 167 -9.94 9.63 -9.83
N MET A 168 -10.23 8.35 -9.57
CA MET A 168 -10.71 7.92 -8.25
C MET A 168 -9.66 8.15 -7.16
N ASN A 169 -8.39 7.83 -7.43
CA ASN A 169 -7.31 8.07 -6.47
C ASN A 169 -7.20 9.56 -6.14
N LEU A 170 -7.22 10.43 -7.15
CA LEU A 170 -7.13 11.87 -6.95
C LEU A 170 -8.37 12.46 -6.28
N ASP A 171 -9.57 12.00 -6.61
CA ASP A 171 -10.81 12.43 -5.95
C ASP A 171 -10.79 12.09 -4.46
N PHE A 172 -10.36 10.87 -4.11
CA PHE A 172 -10.22 10.44 -2.72
C PHE A 172 -9.20 11.29 -1.96
N LEU A 173 -8.02 11.53 -2.54
CA LEU A 173 -6.97 12.33 -1.89
C LEU A 173 -7.35 13.82 -1.82
N ASN A 174 -8.08 14.36 -2.79
CA ASN A 174 -8.58 15.74 -2.75
C ASN A 174 -9.83 15.93 -1.86
N GLN A 175 -10.29 14.87 -1.20
CA GLN A 175 -11.40 14.91 -0.26
C GLN A 175 -12.72 15.40 -0.89
N VAL A 176 -12.96 15.07 -2.17
CA VAL A 176 -14.13 15.59 -2.91
C VAL A 176 -15.39 14.71 -2.75
N LEU A 177 -15.27 13.56 -2.08
CA LEU A 177 -16.38 12.63 -1.91
C LEU A 177 -17.32 13.07 -0.79
N GLY A 178 -18.63 12.89 -1.00
CA GLY A 178 -19.63 13.20 0.03
C GLY A 178 -19.45 12.36 1.31
N SER A 179 -18.92 11.14 1.19
CA SER A 179 -18.57 10.29 2.33
C SER A 179 -17.43 10.87 3.17
N GLN A 180 -16.61 11.78 2.61
CA GLN A 180 -15.53 12.51 3.29
C GLN A 180 -16.01 13.82 3.93
N HIS A 181 -17.29 13.90 4.33
CA HIS A 181 -17.85 14.96 5.17
C HIS A 181 -17.01 15.30 6.42
N ASN A 182 -16.15 14.37 6.85
CA ASN A 182 -15.02 14.60 7.74
C ASN A 182 -13.74 14.08 7.07
N VAL A 183 -12.73 14.95 6.89
CA VAL A 183 -11.45 14.60 6.22
C VAL A 183 -10.65 13.49 6.92
N LYS A 184 -10.96 13.18 8.19
CA LYS A 184 -10.35 12.07 8.93
C LYS A 184 -11.22 10.82 9.00
N HIS A 185 -12.41 10.80 8.38
CA HIS A 185 -13.36 9.68 8.47
C HIS A 185 -12.70 8.33 8.13
N PHE A 186 -12.06 8.23 6.97
CA PHE A 186 -11.46 6.98 6.51
C PHE A 186 -10.16 6.67 7.25
N PHE A 187 -9.92 5.39 7.52
CA PHE A 187 -8.69 4.93 8.15
C PHE A 187 -7.49 5.04 7.19
N ALA A 188 -6.28 5.08 7.76
CA ALA A 188 -5.06 5.38 7.02
C ALA A 188 -4.83 4.47 5.79
N ASN A 189 -5.17 3.17 5.87
CA ASN A 189 -4.96 2.24 4.75
C ASN A 189 -5.67 2.68 3.46
N TRP A 190 -6.82 3.35 3.57
CA TRP A 190 -7.61 3.78 2.42
C TRP A 190 -6.85 4.81 1.60
N GLU A 191 -6.39 5.87 2.26
CA GLU A 191 -5.60 6.91 1.61
C GLU A 191 -4.21 6.41 1.20
N GLN A 192 -3.58 5.55 2.01
CA GLN A 192 -2.28 4.97 1.65
C GLN A 192 -2.35 4.12 0.38
N GLY A 193 -3.41 3.33 0.17
CA GLY A 193 -3.62 2.63 -1.10
C GLY A 193 -3.71 3.60 -2.28
N ASN A 194 -4.49 4.67 -2.12
CA ASN A 194 -4.65 5.68 -3.15
C ASN A 194 -3.35 6.47 -3.43
N ILE A 195 -2.52 6.73 -2.40
CA ILE A 195 -1.16 7.30 -2.56
C ILE A 195 -0.27 6.32 -3.33
N ALA A 196 -0.26 5.03 -2.96
CA ALA A 196 0.55 4.03 -3.64
C ALA A 196 0.19 3.92 -5.14
N SER A 197 -1.11 3.91 -5.46
CA SER A 197 -1.61 3.88 -6.84
C SER A 197 -1.25 5.14 -7.62
N ALA A 198 -1.52 6.33 -7.08
CA ALA A 198 -1.23 7.58 -7.77
C ALA A 198 0.27 7.76 -8.03
N LEU A 199 1.15 7.38 -7.09
CA LEU A 199 2.60 7.35 -7.34
C LEU A 199 2.97 6.36 -8.44
N ALA A 200 2.41 5.15 -8.39
CA ALA A 200 2.75 4.11 -9.35
C ALA A 200 2.33 4.50 -10.78
N ILE A 201 1.13 5.06 -10.94
CA ILE A 201 0.62 5.57 -12.21
C ILE A 201 1.42 6.79 -12.68
N ALA A 202 1.80 7.70 -11.77
CA ALA A 202 2.61 8.86 -12.10
C ALA A 202 3.94 8.47 -12.74
N VAL A 203 4.69 7.55 -12.10
CA VAL A 203 5.92 7.02 -12.68
C VAL A 203 5.62 6.31 -13.99
N LEU A 204 4.64 5.38 -14.03
CA LEU A 204 4.35 4.61 -15.24
C LEU A 204 4.07 5.50 -16.47
N THR A 205 3.47 6.67 -16.25
CA THR A 205 3.01 7.58 -17.31
C THR A 205 3.88 8.82 -17.47
N ASP A 206 5.04 8.89 -16.81
CA ASP A 206 5.91 10.06 -16.79
C ASP A 206 5.19 11.36 -16.35
N ASN A 207 4.21 11.25 -15.46
CA ASN A 207 3.33 12.35 -15.06
C ASN A 207 3.85 13.05 -13.80
N GLN A 208 4.70 14.07 -14.01
CA GLN A 208 5.28 14.89 -12.94
C GLN A 208 4.23 15.59 -12.08
N THR A 209 3.10 16.05 -12.66
CA THR A 209 2.06 16.76 -11.91
C THR A 209 1.41 15.85 -10.87
N THR A 210 1.07 14.62 -11.25
CA THR A 210 0.52 13.63 -10.32
C THR A 210 1.56 13.25 -9.27
N TRP A 211 2.82 13.06 -9.68
CA TRP A 211 3.92 12.79 -8.74
C TRP A 211 4.05 13.88 -7.67
N ASP A 212 4.16 15.15 -8.07
CA ASP A 212 4.33 16.27 -7.16
C ASP A 212 3.16 16.39 -6.18
N PHE A 213 1.93 16.27 -6.68
CA PHE A 213 0.73 16.23 -5.85
C PHE A 213 0.77 15.09 -4.83
N THR A 214 1.10 13.87 -5.27
CA THR A 214 1.04 12.70 -4.38
C THR A 214 2.17 12.71 -3.34
N ILE A 215 3.37 13.18 -3.69
CA ILE A 215 4.46 13.38 -2.72
C ILE A 215 4.09 14.45 -1.70
N ASP A 216 3.51 15.57 -2.13
CA ASP A 216 3.03 16.59 -1.20
C ASP A 216 1.92 16.05 -0.30
N TYR A 217 0.94 15.32 -0.84
CA TYR A 217 -0.12 14.71 -0.05
C TYR A 217 0.41 13.73 0.99
N PHE A 218 1.37 12.87 0.64
CA PHE A 218 2.00 11.96 1.61
C PHE A 218 2.62 12.74 2.78
N LYS A 219 3.29 13.86 2.49
CA LYS A 219 4.03 14.67 3.47
C LYS A 219 3.13 15.59 4.30
N ASN A 220 2.12 16.19 3.67
CA ASN A 220 1.37 17.36 4.15
C ASN A 220 -0.15 17.20 4.05
N GLY A 221 -0.65 16.08 3.55
CA GLY A 221 -2.08 15.82 3.38
C GLY A 221 -2.87 15.88 4.69
N VAL A 222 -4.14 16.26 4.56
CA VAL A 222 -5.02 16.50 5.72
C VAL A 222 -5.66 15.23 6.28
N GLY A 223 -5.75 14.18 5.45
CA GLY A 223 -6.39 12.92 5.81
C GLY A 223 -5.46 11.93 6.51
N ASN A 224 -6.01 10.79 6.92
CA ASN A 224 -5.30 9.84 7.77
C ASN A 224 -4.16 9.07 7.08
N GLY A 225 -4.10 9.05 5.74
CA GLY A 225 -3.02 8.36 5.01
C GLY A 225 -1.72 9.16 4.94
N ALA A 226 -1.80 10.49 5.06
CA ALA A 226 -0.62 11.34 5.15
C ALA A 226 0.21 10.96 6.38
N ILE A 227 1.54 10.92 6.25
CA ILE A 227 2.43 10.25 7.22
C ILE A 227 2.31 10.78 8.65
N ASN A 228 2.03 12.07 8.81
CA ASN A 228 1.86 12.73 10.11
C ASN A 228 0.56 12.31 10.83
N ASN A 229 -0.47 11.93 10.07
CA ASN A 229 -1.71 11.39 10.61
C ASN A 229 -1.71 9.86 10.65
N ALA A 230 -1.00 9.19 9.73
CA ALA A 230 -0.89 7.74 9.71
C ALA A 230 -0.09 7.18 10.89
N ILE A 231 0.96 7.90 11.29
CA ILE A 231 1.70 7.66 12.54
C ILE A 231 1.45 8.87 13.43
N THR A 232 0.42 8.79 14.28
CA THR A 232 -0.18 9.94 14.96
C THR A 232 0.71 10.52 16.07
N ASN A 233 1.06 9.68 17.04
CA ASN A 233 1.70 10.11 18.28
C ASN A 233 3.09 9.48 18.41
N ILE A 234 4.06 10.27 18.87
CA ILE A 234 5.38 9.74 19.24
C ILE A 234 5.39 9.50 20.74
N VAL A 235 5.60 8.24 21.12
CA VAL A 235 5.62 7.79 22.51
C VAL A 235 7.00 7.23 22.86
N GLN A 236 7.26 7.02 24.15
CA GLN A 236 8.52 6.44 24.63
C GLN A 236 8.33 4.99 25.02
N GLU A 237 9.16 4.11 24.47
CA GLU A 237 9.24 2.71 24.88
C GLU A 237 9.43 2.59 26.41
N PRO A 238 8.63 1.75 27.08
CA PRO A 238 8.83 1.42 28.49
C PRO A 238 10.22 0.83 28.73
N GLY A 239 10.96 1.38 29.71
CA GLY A 239 12.31 0.95 30.04
C GLY A 239 13.39 1.72 29.27
N THR A 240 13.52 1.50 27.96
CA THR A 240 14.63 2.05 27.16
C THR A 240 14.49 3.55 26.86
N LYS A 241 13.24 4.06 26.87
CA LYS A 241 12.87 5.42 26.43
C LYS A 241 13.15 5.70 24.94
N ALA A 242 13.39 4.66 24.13
CA ALA A 242 13.45 4.80 22.68
C ALA A 242 12.12 5.35 22.14
N LEU A 243 12.17 6.16 21.08
CA LEU A 243 10.96 6.71 20.47
C LEU A 243 10.26 5.64 19.63
N LEU A 244 8.94 5.57 19.76
CA LEU A 244 8.04 4.74 18.97
C LEU A 244 6.92 5.60 18.39
N GLY A 245 6.36 5.22 17.25
CA GLY A 245 5.27 5.93 16.59
C GLY A 245 3.97 5.14 16.62
N GLN A 246 2.95 5.63 17.32
CA GLN A 246 1.64 5.01 17.33
C GLN A 246 0.99 5.07 15.94
N GLY A 247 0.69 3.91 15.36
CA GLY A 247 -0.04 3.82 14.10
C GLY A 247 -1.53 4.17 14.26
N GLN A 248 -2.10 4.89 13.30
CA GLN A 248 -3.49 5.34 13.29
C GLN A 248 -4.51 4.22 13.31
N GLU A 249 -4.15 2.99 12.92
CA GLU A 249 -5.07 1.85 12.96
C GLU A 249 -4.89 0.95 14.18
N SER A 250 -3.90 1.24 15.03
CA SER A 250 -3.57 0.37 16.16
C SER A 250 -4.69 0.26 17.19
N GLY A 251 -5.55 1.28 17.31
CA GLY A 251 -6.75 1.25 18.15
C GLY A 251 -7.90 0.43 17.53
N ARG A 252 -7.91 0.23 16.22
CA ARG A 252 -8.94 -0.54 15.51
C ARG A 252 -8.66 -2.04 15.58
N ASP A 253 -7.59 -2.47 14.91
CA ASP A 253 -7.08 -3.84 14.92
C ASP A 253 -5.67 -3.91 14.32
N GLN A 254 -4.97 -5.01 14.59
CA GLN A 254 -3.60 -5.17 14.10
C GLN A 254 -3.53 -5.70 12.66
N GLY A 255 -4.61 -6.26 12.12
CA GLY A 255 -4.65 -6.74 10.73
C GLY A 255 -4.55 -5.60 9.71
N HIS A 256 -5.26 -4.50 9.96
CA HIS A 256 -5.18 -3.29 9.14
C HIS A 256 -3.97 -2.44 9.50
N SER A 257 -3.54 -2.46 10.76
CA SER A 257 -2.24 -1.87 11.12
C SER A 257 -1.10 -2.53 10.34
N ALA A 258 -1.13 -3.85 10.13
CA ALA A 258 -0.15 -4.55 9.30
C ALA A 258 -0.22 -4.12 7.83
N LEU A 259 -1.44 -3.90 7.29
CA LEU A 259 -1.63 -3.41 5.92
C LEU A 259 -0.98 -2.03 5.73
N ASN A 260 -1.08 -1.14 6.72
CA ASN A 260 -0.43 0.17 6.64
C ASN A 260 1.08 0.05 6.40
N PHE A 261 1.77 -0.88 7.05
CA PHE A 261 3.22 -1.03 6.87
C PHE A 261 3.59 -1.69 5.54
N GLN A 262 2.71 -2.53 5.00
CA GLN A 262 2.84 -3.03 3.63
C GLN A 262 2.71 -1.89 2.61
N LEU A 263 1.72 -1.02 2.76
CA LEU A 263 1.51 0.14 1.88
C LEU A 263 2.59 1.21 2.05
N LEU A 264 2.98 1.55 3.28
CA LEU A 264 4.07 2.48 3.55
C LEU A 264 5.42 1.97 3.03
N GLY A 265 5.65 0.65 3.09
CA GLY A 265 6.79 0.01 2.44
C GLY A 265 6.75 0.24 0.92
N ALA A 266 5.62 -0.05 0.28
CA ALA A 266 5.44 0.16 -1.15
C ALA A 266 5.62 1.63 -1.58
N ILE A 267 4.95 2.56 -0.89
CA ILE A 267 5.07 4.01 -1.10
C ILE A 267 6.53 4.45 -0.98
N GLY A 268 7.20 4.05 0.12
CA GLY A 268 8.58 4.41 0.36
C GLY A 268 9.52 3.85 -0.71
N GLN A 269 9.33 2.61 -1.15
CA GLN A 269 10.18 1.97 -2.14
C GLN A 269 9.99 2.56 -3.54
N GLN A 270 8.74 2.82 -3.96
CA GLN A 270 8.44 3.51 -5.21
C GLN A 270 9.08 4.90 -5.22
N ALA A 271 8.99 5.64 -4.10
CA ALA A 271 9.62 6.95 -3.98
C ALA A 271 11.15 6.89 -4.01
N TRP A 272 11.72 5.94 -3.26
CA TRP A 272 13.16 5.74 -3.15
C TRP A 272 13.82 5.43 -4.49
N ASN A 273 13.17 4.60 -5.31
CA ASN A 273 13.67 4.26 -6.65
C ASN A 273 13.60 5.44 -7.65
N GLN A 274 12.90 6.52 -7.30
CA GLN A 274 12.93 7.81 -8.01
C GLN A 274 13.79 8.86 -7.29
N GLY A 275 14.60 8.47 -6.30
CA GLY A 275 15.48 9.39 -5.57
C GLY A 275 14.79 10.24 -4.49
N GLU A 276 13.51 9.99 -4.17
CA GLU A 276 12.80 10.67 -3.09
C GLU A 276 12.80 9.81 -1.81
N ASP A 277 13.47 10.27 -0.76
CA ASP A 277 13.67 9.52 0.48
C ASP A 277 12.53 9.72 1.49
N LEU A 278 11.38 9.09 1.21
CA LEU A 278 10.24 9.08 2.14
C LEU A 278 10.50 8.22 3.40
N PHE A 279 11.44 7.28 3.35
CA PHE A 279 11.82 6.48 4.52
C PHE A 279 12.57 7.32 5.57
N ALA A 280 13.39 8.29 5.16
CA ALA A 280 14.04 9.22 6.09
C ALA A 280 13.13 10.39 6.51
N TYR A 281 12.05 10.65 5.78
CA TYR A 281 11.18 11.80 6.02
C TYR A 281 10.61 11.84 7.44
N ASN A 282 10.56 13.06 7.99
CA ASN A 282 10.06 13.37 9.33
C ASN A 282 10.67 12.47 10.43
N ASN A 283 12.01 12.44 10.49
CA ASN A 283 12.79 11.63 11.43
C ASN A 283 12.49 10.12 11.31
N SER A 284 12.46 9.61 10.09
CA SER A 284 12.09 8.23 9.78
C SER A 284 10.76 7.82 10.42
N ARG A 285 9.72 8.61 10.15
CA ARG A 285 8.38 8.40 10.75
C ARG A 285 7.82 7.01 10.47
N ILE A 286 8.08 6.46 9.28
CA ILE A 286 7.73 5.07 8.93
C ILE A 286 8.44 4.08 9.86
N LEU A 287 9.75 4.25 10.14
CA LEU A 287 10.49 3.37 11.07
C LEU A 287 9.94 3.45 12.49
N LEU A 288 9.65 4.65 13.00
CA LEU A 288 9.05 4.82 14.33
C LEU A 288 7.72 4.04 14.43
N GLY A 289 6.90 4.10 13.38
CA GLY A 289 5.69 3.30 13.24
C GLY A 289 5.96 1.78 13.23
N ALA A 290 6.92 1.35 12.41
CA ALA A 290 7.26 -0.06 12.25
C ALA A 290 7.76 -0.66 13.58
N GLU A 291 8.61 0.06 14.32
CA GLU A 291 9.10 -0.36 15.64
C GLU A 291 7.94 -0.49 16.65
N TYR A 292 6.99 0.45 16.65
CA TYR A 292 5.80 0.38 17.52
C TYR A 292 4.95 -0.86 17.22
N PHE A 293 4.59 -1.05 15.94
CA PHE A 293 3.78 -2.17 15.51
C PHE A 293 4.46 -3.51 15.81
N ALA A 294 5.73 -3.62 15.44
CA ALA A 294 6.52 -4.82 15.63
C ALA A 294 6.58 -5.21 17.11
N ARG A 295 6.91 -4.25 17.97
CA ARG A 295 6.99 -4.48 19.41
C ARG A 295 5.68 -5.02 19.98
N TYR A 296 4.56 -4.39 19.63
CA TYR A 296 3.25 -4.80 20.13
C TYR A 296 2.83 -6.18 19.62
N ASN A 297 3.04 -6.45 18.34
CA ASN A 297 2.65 -7.71 17.71
C ASN A 297 3.59 -8.88 18.03
N LEU A 298 4.77 -8.60 18.59
CA LEU A 298 5.64 -9.60 19.26
C LEU A 298 5.24 -9.87 20.72
N GLY A 299 4.08 -9.37 21.17
CA GLY A 299 3.53 -9.65 22.49
C GLY A 299 3.98 -8.70 23.61
N ASN A 300 4.64 -7.58 23.29
CA ASN A 300 5.04 -6.58 24.30
C ASN A 300 4.02 -5.44 24.41
N ASP A 301 3.99 -4.74 25.55
CA ASP A 301 3.02 -3.65 25.78
C ASP A 301 3.56 -2.27 25.41
N VAL A 302 2.94 -1.60 24.46
CA VAL A 302 3.29 -0.23 24.03
C VAL A 302 2.43 0.83 24.73
N PRO A 303 2.95 2.04 25.03
CA PRO A 303 2.11 3.14 25.47
C PRO A 303 1.15 3.53 24.34
N PHE A 304 -0.08 3.84 24.70
CA PHE A 304 -1.11 4.26 23.74
C PHE A 304 -1.70 5.59 24.20
N GLU A 305 -1.68 6.56 23.30
CA GLU A 305 -2.30 7.87 23.47
C GLU A 305 -3.69 7.83 22.82
N PRO A 306 -4.78 8.03 23.59
CA PRO A 306 -6.13 8.06 23.06
C PRO A 306 -6.30 9.06 21.91
N TYR A 307 -7.05 8.67 20.88
CA TYR A 307 -7.34 9.53 19.73
C TYR A 307 -8.71 9.25 19.13
N THR A 308 -9.17 10.18 18.31
CA THR A 308 -10.40 10.06 17.51
C THR A 308 -10.04 10.20 16.04
N ASN A 309 -10.44 9.25 15.19
CA ASN A 309 -10.26 9.35 13.73
C ASN A 309 -11.36 10.23 13.09
N GLY A 310 -11.87 11.23 13.81
CA GLY A 310 -13.00 12.04 13.39
C GLY A 310 -14.40 11.44 13.60
N ILE A 311 -14.57 10.10 13.59
CA ILE A 311 -15.89 9.47 13.78
C ILE A 311 -15.93 8.35 14.84
N VAL A 312 -14.79 7.76 15.17
CA VAL A 312 -14.62 6.71 16.19
C VAL A 312 -13.46 7.09 17.10
N SER A 313 -13.62 6.86 18.39
CA SER A 313 -12.58 7.12 19.40
C SER A 313 -12.02 5.82 19.94
N PHE A 314 -10.70 5.81 20.17
CA PHE A 314 -9.97 4.69 20.75
C PHE A 314 -9.21 5.18 21.97
N ASP A 315 -9.42 4.53 23.11
CA ASP A 315 -8.78 4.81 24.39
C ASP A 315 -7.70 3.78 24.76
N VAL A 316 -7.70 2.64 24.07
CA VAL A 316 -6.71 1.58 24.21
C VAL A 316 -6.27 1.04 22.85
N ILE A 317 -5.06 0.48 22.80
CA ILE A 317 -4.62 -0.31 21.66
C ILE A 317 -5.46 -1.59 21.55
N SER A 318 -5.78 -2.02 20.33
CA SER A 318 -6.62 -3.18 20.08
C SER A 318 -5.83 -4.49 20.17
N GLU A 319 -6.34 -5.46 20.91
CA GLU A 319 -5.87 -6.85 20.92
C GLU A 319 -6.38 -7.64 19.69
N ALA A 320 -7.33 -7.09 18.93
CA ALA A 320 -7.88 -7.77 17.76
C ALA A 320 -6.77 -8.01 16.71
N SER A 321 -6.64 -9.27 16.30
CA SER A 321 -5.62 -9.75 15.37
C SER A 321 -4.17 -9.51 15.82
N ARG A 322 -3.88 -9.36 17.12
CA ARG A 322 -2.50 -9.20 17.61
C ARG A 322 -1.61 -10.37 17.16
N GLY A 323 -0.45 -10.03 16.61
CA GLY A 323 0.42 -10.96 15.89
C GLY A 323 0.11 -11.05 14.39
N ALA A 324 -0.58 -10.06 13.81
CA ALA A 324 -0.95 -10.06 12.40
C ALA A 324 0.28 -10.00 11.47
N ILE A 325 0.41 -10.96 10.57
CA ILE A 325 1.54 -11.04 9.64
C ILE A 325 1.10 -10.68 8.22
N ARG A 326 1.86 -9.79 7.57
CA ARG A 326 1.78 -9.44 6.15
C ARG A 326 3.21 -9.23 5.61
N PRO A 327 3.45 -9.48 4.30
CA PRO A 327 4.73 -9.14 3.65
C PRO A 327 5.02 -7.64 3.71
N ALA A 328 6.22 -7.26 4.14
CA ALA A 328 6.76 -5.89 4.16
C ALA A 328 8.13 -5.83 4.83
N TRP A 329 8.47 -6.85 5.64
CA TRP A 329 9.47 -6.70 6.69
C TRP A 329 10.88 -6.90 6.17
N GLU A 330 11.06 -7.69 5.11
CA GLU A 330 12.33 -7.76 4.37
C GLU A 330 12.66 -6.39 3.76
N LEU A 331 11.67 -5.72 3.19
CA LEU A 331 11.82 -4.38 2.61
C LEU A 331 12.19 -3.36 3.68
N LEU A 332 11.40 -3.26 4.74
CA LEU A 332 11.63 -2.30 5.82
C LEU A 332 12.98 -2.54 6.51
N HIS A 333 13.30 -3.80 6.82
CA HIS A 333 14.58 -4.16 7.42
C HIS A 333 15.75 -3.84 6.48
N SER A 334 15.68 -4.25 5.20
CA SER A 334 16.76 -4.02 4.26
C SER A 334 16.99 -2.51 4.02
N HIS A 335 15.92 -1.72 3.94
CA HIS A 335 16.08 -0.27 3.85
C HIS A 335 16.75 0.32 5.11
N TYR A 336 16.18 0.12 6.29
CA TYR A 336 16.66 0.81 7.49
C TYR A 336 17.95 0.22 8.07
N VAL A 337 18.08 -1.10 8.10
CA VAL A 337 19.22 -1.78 8.73
C VAL A 337 20.36 -1.97 7.75
N ARG A 338 20.09 -2.46 6.53
CA ARG A 338 21.16 -2.74 5.55
C ARG A 338 21.62 -1.47 4.84
N ILE A 339 20.71 -0.71 4.22
CA ILE A 339 21.06 0.47 3.43
C ILE A 339 21.44 1.67 4.30
N LYS A 340 20.66 1.95 5.35
CA LYS A 340 20.86 3.14 6.22
C LYS A 340 21.72 2.88 7.46
N GLY A 341 21.99 1.62 7.81
CA GLY A 341 22.78 1.25 8.99
C GLY A 341 22.14 1.66 10.33
N LEU A 342 20.82 1.87 10.36
CA LEU A 342 20.10 2.25 11.57
C LEU A 342 19.85 1.04 12.46
N LYS A 343 19.76 1.29 13.77
CA LYS A 343 19.28 0.29 14.72
C LYS A 343 17.76 0.24 14.67
N ALA A 344 17.22 -0.90 14.29
CA ALA A 344 15.78 -1.17 14.23
C ALA A 344 15.48 -2.51 14.93
N PRO A 345 15.63 -2.59 16.27
CA PRO A 345 15.59 -3.87 16.99
C PRO A 345 14.25 -4.58 16.84
N TRP A 346 13.12 -3.86 16.90
CA TRP A 346 11.81 -4.48 16.80
C TRP A 346 11.48 -4.87 15.35
N THR A 347 11.83 -4.04 14.36
CA THR A 347 11.71 -4.38 12.94
C THR A 347 12.53 -5.62 12.59
N THR A 348 13.75 -5.74 13.13
CA THR A 348 14.60 -6.93 12.95
C THR A 348 13.98 -8.17 13.60
N ALA A 349 13.49 -8.04 14.83
CA ALA A 349 12.82 -9.14 15.52
C ALA A 349 11.54 -9.57 14.79
N TYR A 350 10.78 -8.62 14.25
CA TYR A 350 9.55 -8.89 13.52
C TYR A 350 9.81 -9.54 12.16
N LEU A 351 10.86 -9.11 11.45
CA LEU A 351 11.31 -9.81 10.25
C LEU A 351 11.56 -11.28 10.57
N ASN A 352 12.34 -11.59 11.60
CA ASN A 352 12.61 -12.98 11.99
C ASN A 352 11.33 -13.76 12.31
N HIS A 353 10.40 -13.16 13.05
CA HIS A 353 9.09 -13.76 13.35
C HIS A 353 8.25 -14.02 12.10
N SER A 354 8.20 -13.06 11.17
CA SER A 354 7.49 -13.21 9.90
C SER A 354 8.12 -14.29 9.01
N LEU A 355 9.45 -14.40 8.98
CA LEU A 355 10.15 -15.43 8.22
C LEU A 355 9.87 -16.82 8.81
N GLU A 356 9.80 -16.96 10.13
CA GLU A 356 9.38 -18.21 10.77
C GLU A 356 7.98 -18.62 10.32
N PHE A 357 7.03 -17.68 10.31
CA PHE A 357 5.68 -17.92 9.81
C PHE A 357 5.64 -18.34 8.33
N PHE A 358 6.43 -17.70 7.48
CA PHE A 358 6.48 -18.02 6.05
C PHE A 358 7.38 -19.22 5.70
N GLY A 359 8.00 -19.87 6.67
CA GLY A 359 8.86 -21.05 6.44
C GLY A 359 10.25 -20.71 5.90
N GLY A 360 10.77 -19.53 6.24
CA GLY A 360 12.16 -19.11 6.03
C GLY A 360 12.39 -18.06 4.96
N PHE A 361 11.36 -17.65 4.22
CA PHE A 361 11.44 -16.59 3.21
C PHE A 361 10.09 -15.87 3.07
N GLU A 362 10.10 -14.56 2.84
CA GLU A 362 8.90 -13.78 2.60
C GLU A 362 8.42 -13.96 1.15
N GLY A 363 7.26 -14.59 0.97
CA GLY A 363 6.59 -14.77 -0.32
C GLY A 363 5.76 -13.55 -0.74
N GLY A 364 4.94 -13.69 -1.79
CA GLY A 364 4.11 -12.62 -2.33
C GLY A 364 2.70 -13.04 -2.68
N ALA A 365 1.96 -12.15 -3.34
CA ALA A 365 0.55 -12.38 -3.68
C ALA A 365 0.34 -13.72 -4.40
N GLY A 366 -0.62 -14.52 -3.91
CA GLY A 366 -0.89 -15.88 -4.38
C GLY A 366 -0.01 -16.98 -3.77
N SER A 367 0.89 -16.66 -2.83
CA SER A 367 1.81 -17.65 -2.24
C SER A 367 1.49 -18.10 -0.81
N TRP A 368 0.61 -17.39 -0.10
CA TRP A 368 0.47 -17.53 1.36
C TRP A 368 -0.97 -17.57 1.89
N GLY A 369 -1.98 -17.63 1.02
CA GLY A 369 -3.38 -17.78 1.43
C GLY A 369 -4.35 -17.20 0.42
N GLU A 370 -5.65 -17.34 0.70
CA GLU A 370 -6.72 -16.73 -0.08
C GLU A 370 -7.49 -15.65 0.68
N GLY A 371 -8.22 -14.82 -0.07
CA GLY A 371 -8.99 -13.69 0.43
C GLY A 371 -8.23 -12.36 0.30
N SER A 372 -8.97 -11.26 0.18
CA SER A 372 -8.43 -9.95 -0.21
C SER A 372 -7.19 -9.52 0.56
N GLY A 373 -7.14 -9.76 1.88
CA GLY A 373 -5.99 -9.45 2.73
C GLY A 373 -4.65 -10.03 2.25
N HIS A 374 -4.68 -11.15 1.53
CA HIS A 374 -3.50 -11.81 0.98
C HIS A 374 -3.04 -11.23 -0.38
N TYR A 375 -3.86 -10.35 -0.96
CA TYR A 375 -3.71 -9.72 -2.27
C TYR A 375 -3.91 -8.19 -2.24
N ASP A 376 -3.83 -7.55 -1.07
CA ASP A 376 -3.76 -6.08 -0.99
C ASP A 376 -2.31 -5.58 -1.21
N GLY A 377 -1.38 -6.52 -1.45
CA GLY A 377 0.06 -6.40 -1.33
C GLY A 377 0.81 -7.34 -2.27
N LEU A 378 1.76 -6.85 -3.07
CA LEU A 378 2.55 -7.70 -3.97
C LEU A 378 3.52 -8.65 -3.24
N GLY A 379 4.18 -8.18 -2.17
CA GLY A 379 5.13 -8.96 -1.37
C GLY A 379 6.42 -9.32 -2.11
N TRP A 380 6.85 -10.58 -1.98
CA TRP A 380 8.12 -11.12 -2.51
C TRP A 380 9.38 -10.52 -1.89
N GLY A 381 9.32 -10.07 -0.63
CA GLY A 381 10.43 -9.35 0.00
C GLY A 381 11.75 -10.12 0.04
N SER A 382 11.75 -11.44 0.25
CA SER A 382 13.01 -12.20 0.26
C SER A 382 13.64 -12.33 -1.13
N LEU A 383 12.84 -12.27 -2.19
CA LEU A 383 13.35 -12.22 -3.56
C LEU A 383 13.78 -10.80 -3.94
N LEU A 384 12.91 -9.82 -3.71
CA LEU A 384 13.03 -8.46 -4.21
C LEU A 384 13.88 -7.54 -3.34
N HIS A 385 13.90 -7.73 -2.02
CA HIS A 385 14.41 -6.73 -1.10
C HIS A 385 15.46 -7.25 -0.13
N HIS A 386 15.63 -8.56 0.02
CA HIS A 386 16.71 -9.11 0.81
C HIS A 386 18.07 -8.62 0.29
N LEU A 387 18.94 -8.21 1.23
CA LEU A 387 20.31 -7.75 0.96
C LEU A 387 21.28 -8.43 1.91
N ASP A 388 22.31 -9.07 1.34
CA ASP A 388 23.52 -9.41 2.07
C ASP A 388 24.37 -8.15 2.30
N GLU A 389 25.35 -8.22 3.21
CA GLU A 389 26.30 -7.13 3.43
C GLU A 389 27.07 -6.74 2.16
N SER A 390 27.34 -7.70 1.27
CA SER A 390 28.00 -7.47 -0.02
C SER A 390 27.16 -6.67 -1.01
N ASP A 391 25.85 -6.61 -0.80
CA ASP A 391 24.91 -6.00 -1.75
C ASP A 391 24.69 -4.51 -1.46
N VAL A 392 25.17 -4.02 -0.31
CA VAL A 392 25.12 -2.61 0.06
C VAL A 392 26.37 -1.92 -0.50
N PRO A 393 26.23 -0.87 -1.35
CA PRO A 393 27.39 -0.16 -1.89
C PRO A 393 28.31 0.35 -0.77
N ALA A 394 29.61 0.06 -0.88
CA ALA A 394 30.62 0.56 0.06
C ALA A 394 30.71 2.10 -0.05
N GLY A 395 29.99 2.82 0.81
CA GLY A 395 29.93 4.28 0.72
C GLY A 395 28.80 5.00 1.44
N ASN A 396 27.89 4.30 2.14
CA ASN A 396 26.97 4.93 3.09
C ASN A 396 27.43 4.69 4.54
N PRO A 397 28.54 5.31 5.01
CA PRO A 397 28.77 5.38 6.43
C PRO A 397 27.72 6.32 7.05
N SER A 398 26.97 5.78 8.02
CA SER A 398 26.35 6.48 9.15
C SER A 398 26.29 8.02 9.09
N GLY A 399 25.08 8.57 9.08
CA GLY A 399 24.82 9.89 9.67
C GLY A 399 25.45 11.09 8.98
N SER A 400 24.99 11.42 7.77
CA SER A 400 24.98 12.80 7.32
C SER A 400 23.58 13.36 7.55
N SER A 401 23.38 14.02 8.70
CA SER A 401 22.30 14.97 8.86
C SER A 401 22.47 16.08 7.82
N SER A 402 21.74 16.02 6.70
CA SER A 402 21.67 17.14 5.77
C SER A 402 20.77 18.22 6.37
N SER A 403 21.34 18.98 7.29
CA SER A 403 20.81 20.26 7.75
C SER A 403 21.01 21.30 6.65
N ALA A 404 20.25 21.21 5.56
CA ALA A 404 20.15 22.30 4.59
C ALA A 404 19.07 23.28 5.06
N VAL A 405 19.38 24.04 6.13
CA VAL A 405 18.63 25.25 6.46
C VAL A 405 19.01 26.30 5.44
N ALA A 406 18.17 26.47 4.41
CA ALA A 406 18.22 27.65 3.58
C ALA A 406 17.82 28.86 4.43
N LYS A 407 18.82 29.59 4.95
CA LYS A 407 18.62 30.94 5.47
C LYS A 407 18.35 31.88 4.29
N THR A 408 17.09 32.19 4.04
CA THR A 408 16.71 33.41 3.31
C THR A 408 16.43 34.52 4.31
N SER A 409 17.46 35.31 4.60
CA SER A 409 17.31 36.62 5.20
C SER A 409 16.74 37.59 4.16
N ASN A 410 15.47 37.95 4.29
CA ASN A 410 14.94 39.17 3.68
C ASN A 410 14.34 40.04 4.77
N SER A 411 15.12 41.05 5.16
CA SER A 411 14.65 42.23 5.88
C SER A 411 13.73 43.04 4.96
N VAL A 412 12.47 43.23 5.36
CA VAL A 412 11.64 44.31 4.82
C VAL A 412 11.21 45.20 5.97
N ALA A 413 11.49 46.48 5.78
CA ALA A 413 11.35 47.55 6.73
C ALA A 413 9.90 47.78 7.16
N ALA A 414 9.76 48.21 8.42
CA ALA A 414 8.54 48.74 8.98
C ALA A 414 8.16 50.05 8.28
N GLU A 415 6.88 50.15 7.90
CA GLU A 415 6.23 51.44 7.69
C GLU A 415 4.87 51.44 8.41
N THR A 416 4.60 52.57 9.02
CA THR A 416 3.75 52.76 10.19
C THR A 416 2.43 53.46 9.85
N GLN A 417 1.34 52.95 10.42
CA GLN A 417 0.09 53.62 10.87
C GLN A 417 -0.99 53.99 9.81
N PRO A 418 -2.28 54.21 10.20
CA PRO A 418 -2.92 53.98 11.51
C PRO A 418 -4.19 53.11 11.48
N VAL A 419 -4.54 52.62 12.68
CA VAL A 419 -5.76 51.88 13.04
C VAL A 419 -6.91 52.87 13.29
N SER A 420 -8.10 52.60 12.74
CA SER A 420 -9.36 53.24 13.15
C SER A 420 -10.18 52.28 14.01
N GLU A 421 -10.51 52.73 15.21
CA GLU A 421 -11.34 52.06 16.20
C GLU A 421 -12.78 51.83 15.73
N GLY A 422 -13.31 50.65 16.03
CA GLY A 422 -14.72 50.30 15.90
C GLY A 422 -15.12 49.39 17.06
N VAL A 423 -15.46 50.01 18.19
CA VAL A 423 -16.02 49.35 19.37
C VAL A 423 -17.36 48.72 19.01
N SER A 424 -17.54 47.43 19.28
CA SER A 424 -18.88 46.86 19.45
C SER A 424 -18.87 45.81 20.55
N THR A 425 -19.47 46.21 21.66
CA THR A 425 -19.72 45.43 22.88
C THR A 425 -20.75 44.34 22.62
N PHE A 426 -20.42 43.08 22.89
CA PHE A 426 -21.44 42.03 23.08
C PHE A 426 -21.46 41.55 24.53
N ARG A 427 -22.58 41.84 25.18
CA ARG A 427 -22.97 41.38 26.52
C ARG A 427 -23.08 39.85 26.54
N ALA A 428 -22.47 39.24 27.55
CA ALA A 428 -22.79 37.90 27.99
C ALA A 428 -24.23 37.86 28.53
N VAL A 429 -25.04 36.93 28.03
CA VAL A 429 -26.32 36.54 28.63
C VAL A 429 -26.15 35.11 29.14
N GLN A 430 -26.16 34.97 30.47
CA GLN A 430 -26.37 33.70 31.14
C GLN A 430 -27.84 33.30 30.98
N THR A 431 -28.08 32.11 30.46
CA THR A 431 -29.40 31.47 30.55
C THR A 431 -29.24 30.15 31.29
N THR A 432 -29.64 30.19 32.56
CA THR A 432 -29.86 29.03 33.42
C THR A 432 -31.11 28.29 32.96
N THR A 433 -31.00 27.01 32.63
CA THR A 433 -32.17 26.11 32.58
C THR A 433 -31.86 24.85 33.37
N LYS A 434 -32.47 24.75 34.56
CA LYS A 434 -32.60 23.52 35.34
C LYS A 434 -33.63 22.62 34.66
N ILE A 435 -33.29 21.37 34.38
CA ILE A 435 -34.27 20.27 34.31
C ILE A 435 -33.76 19.12 35.17
N THR A 436 -34.63 18.70 36.07
CA THR A 436 -34.50 17.66 37.09
C THR A 436 -34.72 16.25 36.53
N GLY A 437 -33.84 15.32 36.95
CA GLY A 437 -34.08 13.90 37.29
C GLY A 437 -34.90 12.99 36.37
N ASN A 438 -34.31 11.87 35.93
CA ASN A 438 -34.45 10.59 36.64
C ASN A 438 -33.48 9.53 36.10
N HIS A 439 -32.93 8.73 37.01
CA HIS A 439 -32.22 7.50 36.73
C HIS A 439 -33.20 6.41 36.30
N ASP A 440 -32.85 5.65 35.26
CA ASP A 440 -33.31 4.26 35.14
C ASP A 440 -32.21 3.36 34.55
N LYS A 441 -32.02 2.23 35.24
CA LYS A 441 -31.14 1.11 34.88
C LYS A 441 -31.74 0.35 33.70
N ILE A 442 -30.95 0.02 32.67
CA ILE A 442 -31.23 -1.15 31.81
C ILE A 442 -29.93 -1.92 31.51
N THR A 443 -29.82 -3.04 32.22
CA THR A 443 -29.43 -4.40 31.84
C THR A 443 -28.45 -4.65 30.69
N ARG A 444 -27.35 -5.33 31.08
CA ARG A 444 -26.35 -6.04 30.29
C ARG A 444 -26.96 -7.23 29.54
N THR A 445 -26.87 -7.23 28.21
CA THR A 445 -27.17 -8.42 27.39
C THR A 445 -25.85 -8.95 26.82
N LYS A 446 -25.48 -10.17 27.22
CA LYS A 446 -24.42 -10.96 26.60
C LYS A 446 -24.91 -11.40 25.22
N SER A 447 -24.15 -11.14 24.17
CA SER A 447 -24.29 -11.85 22.90
C SER A 447 -23.06 -12.74 22.67
N THR A 448 -23.39 -13.94 22.21
CA THR A 448 -22.63 -15.17 22.05
C THR A 448 -21.37 -15.10 21.21
N GLN A 449 -20.34 -15.74 21.76
CA GLN A 449 -19.16 -16.32 21.12
C GLN A 449 -19.57 -17.24 19.95
N THR A 450 -18.92 -17.11 18.81
CA THR A 450 -18.88 -18.17 17.79
C THR A 450 -17.43 -18.56 17.59
N ASP A 451 -17.09 -19.75 18.09
CA ASP A 451 -15.78 -20.37 18.00
C ASP A 451 -15.46 -20.76 16.56
N ALA A 452 -14.27 -20.38 16.08
CA ALA A 452 -13.67 -20.93 14.87
C ALA A 452 -13.04 -22.29 15.22
N ALA A 453 -13.72 -23.37 14.84
CA ALA A 453 -13.19 -24.72 14.98
C ALA A 453 -12.30 -25.09 13.79
N SER A 454 -11.06 -25.46 14.11
CA SER A 454 -10.04 -26.03 13.25
C SER A 454 -10.54 -27.32 12.56
N LEU A 455 -10.32 -27.43 11.24
CA LEU A 455 -10.47 -28.70 10.51
C LEU A 455 -9.13 -29.11 9.89
N THR A 456 -8.49 -30.07 10.54
CA THR A 456 -7.41 -30.92 10.01
C THR A 456 -7.96 -31.87 8.95
N VAL A 457 -7.37 -31.85 7.75
CA VAL A 457 -7.61 -32.86 6.71
C VAL A 457 -6.53 -33.94 6.81
N SER A 458 -6.96 -35.19 7.05
CA SER A 458 -6.15 -36.40 6.94
C SER A 458 -6.61 -37.22 5.73
N SER A 459 -5.65 -37.77 5.00
CA SER A 459 -5.74 -38.45 3.71
C SER A 459 -6.18 -39.92 3.75
N SER A 460 -7.06 -40.30 2.79
CA SER A 460 -7.15 -41.56 2.00
C SER A 460 -7.41 -42.92 2.70
N PRO A 461 -7.79 -44.04 2.01
CA PRO A 461 -8.14 -44.23 0.57
C PRO A 461 -9.44 -45.04 0.25
N THR A 462 -9.91 -44.87 -1.01
CA THR A 462 -10.49 -45.84 -1.99
C THR A 462 -11.50 -46.92 -1.57
N THR A 463 -12.68 -46.96 -2.24
CA THR A 463 -13.19 -48.16 -2.95
C THR A 463 -14.37 -47.90 -3.89
N THR A 464 -14.32 -48.63 -5.00
CA THR A 464 -15.13 -48.66 -6.22
C THR A 464 -16.51 -49.32 -6.02
N ALA A 465 -17.56 -48.83 -6.71
CA ALA A 465 -18.60 -49.70 -7.29
C ALA A 465 -19.54 -48.93 -8.25
N THR A 466 -19.53 -49.41 -9.49
CA THR A 466 -20.45 -49.14 -10.61
C THR A 466 -21.87 -49.67 -10.37
N HIS A 467 -22.92 -48.99 -10.90
CA HIS A 467 -24.02 -49.70 -11.58
C HIS A 467 -24.83 -48.85 -12.57
N ARG A 468 -25.27 -49.56 -13.61
CA ARG A 468 -25.86 -49.20 -14.90
C ARG A 468 -27.31 -48.65 -14.89
N THR A 469 -27.54 -47.69 -15.79
CA THR A 469 -28.67 -47.47 -16.74
C THR A 469 -30.03 -48.14 -16.53
N VAL A 470 -31.13 -47.35 -16.61
CA VAL A 470 -32.31 -47.64 -17.48
C VAL A 470 -33.01 -46.32 -17.92
N HIS A 471 -33.28 -46.21 -19.23
CA HIS A 471 -34.13 -45.21 -19.91
C HIS A 471 -35.63 -45.35 -19.59
N LYS A 472 -36.37 -44.23 -19.58
CA LYS A 472 -37.66 -44.12 -20.28
C LYS A 472 -38.10 -42.67 -20.52
N ALA A 473 -38.44 -42.38 -21.77
CA ALA A 473 -39.04 -41.13 -22.25
C ALA A 473 -40.57 -41.16 -22.10
N GLY A 474 -41.21 -39.98 -21.98
CA GLY A 474 -42.66 -39.88 -22.02
C GLY A 474 -43.25 -38.49 -21.77
N LYS A 475 -43.34 -37.69 -22.84
CA LYS A 475 -44.43 -36.76 -23.24
C LYS A 475 -45.21 -35.96 -22.16
N GLY A 476 -45.17 -34.63 -22.31
CA GLY A 476 -46.35 -33.91 -22.81
C GLY A 476 -47.19 -33.04 -21.86
N CYS A 477 -47.16 -31.73 -22.17
CA CYS A 477 -48.28 -30.77 -22.20
C CYS A 477 -48.86 -30.09 -20.93
N ARG A 478 -48.85 -28.74 -21.05
CA ARG A 478 -49.87 -27.72 -20.70
C ARG A 478 -50.04 -27.22 -19.24
N ALA A 479 -49.50 -26.01 -19.03
CA ALA A 479 -50.18 -24.75 -18.66
C ALA A 479 -51.44 -24.78 -17.78
N ARG A 480 -51.42 -24.07 -16.65
CA ARG A 480 -51.93 -22.68 -16.51
C ARG A 480 -51.80 -22.20 -15.05
N ARG A 481 -51.66 -20.88 -14.95
CA ARG A 481 -51.74 -20.00 -13.77
C ARG A 481 -52.92 -20.35 -12.85
N LEU A 482 -52.69 -20.18 -11.55
CA LEU A 482 -53.34 -19.14 -10.75
C LEU A 482 -52.24 -18.42 -9.95
#